data_AF-A0A3Q3FHB9-F1
#
_entry.id   AF-A0A3Q3FHB9-F1
#
_cell.length_a   1.000
_cell.length_b   1.000
_cell.length_c   1.000
_cell.angle_alpha   90.00
_cell.angle_beta   90.00
_cell.angle_gamma   90.00
#
_symmetry.space_group_name_H-M   'P 1'
#
loop_
_entity.id
_entity.type
_entity.pdbx_description
1 polymer ?
#
loop_
_entity_poly.entity_id
_entity_poly.type
_entity_poly.pdbx_seq_one_letter_code
_entity_poly.pdbx_strand_id
1 'polypeptide(L)'
;MNCAVLLVLTVWFGSQCGGNALSSSCPAPPSEWCSSMDTAIQCGVLKHCLLSNVTRSHQTENAVEVGLYYESLCPGCRLFLAEMLFPTWLLLNEIMSVSLVPYGNAKETPDGQKYVYECQHGEQECLGNMIETCLLNMTRMAFPIIFCMESSTDVIKSAQSCAALYSPQLNWDKVMGCVKGDVGNQLMHQNALMTEALNPPHNYVPWITINGAHTEDLQDKAMTSLFTLVCSMYKGTKPAACGGPQKTSYKTYCHNK
;
A
#
# COMPACT_ATOMS: atom_id res chain seq x y z
N MET A 1 -87.99 3.83 0.71
CA MET A 1 -88.20 5.28 0.65
C MET A 1 -86.83 5.94 0.73
N ASN A 2 -86.51 6.71 -0.31
CA ASN A 2 -85.40 7.65 -0.50
C ASN A 2 -83.95 7.17 -0.66
N CYS A 3 -83.39 7.56 -1.81
CA CYS A 3 -81.99 7.51 -2.24
C CYS A 3 -81.10 8.43 -1.40
N ALA A 4 -79.82 8.08 -1.32
CA ALA A 4 -78.73 9.06 -1.29
C ALA A 4 -77.52 8.50 -2.06
N VAL A 5 -77.23 9.14 -3.20
CA VAL A 5 -76.02 8.96 -4.01
C VAL A 5 -74.90 9.75 -3.31
N LEU A 6 -73.73 9.14 -3.11
CA LEU A 6 -72.52 9.84 -2.68
C LEU A 6 -71.40 9.58 -3.69
N LEU A 7 -71.10 10.64 -4.44
CA LEU A 7 -69.96 10.78 -5.35
C LEU A 7 -68.64 10.77 -4.56
N VAL A 8 -67.73 9.87 -4.89
CA VAL A 8 -66.34 9.90 -4.40
C VAL A 8 -65.47 10.57 -5.45
N LEU A 9 -65.04 11.80 -5.17
CA LEU A 9 -64.00 12.52 -5.92
C LEU A 9 -62.63 12.08 -5.40
N THR A 10 -61.84 11.42 -6.25
CA THR A 10 -60.42 11.16 -5.99
C THR A 10 -59.60 12.36 -6.44
N VAL A 11 -58.93 13.02 -5.49
CA VAL A 11 -57.91 14.04 -5.77
C VAL A 11 -56.54 13.44 -5.46
N TRP A 12 -55.73 13.29 -6.49
CA TRP A 12 -54.31 12.97 -6.38
C TRP A 12 -53.55 14.15 -5.74
N PHE A 13 -52.81 13.87 -4.67
CA PHE A 13 -51.67 14.69 -4.28
C PHE A 13 -50.41 13.85 -4.45
N GLY A 14 -49.53 14.30 -5.36
CA GLY A 14 -48.24 13.70 -5.61
C GLY A 14 -47.31 13.86 -4.42
N SER A 15 -46.58 12.81 -4.11
CA SER A 15 -45.32 12.87 -3.37
C SER A 15 -44.44 11.76 -3.92
N GLN A 16 -43.66 12.09 -4.96
CA GLN A 16 -42.52 11.28 -5.37
C GLN A 16 -41.46 11.36 -4.28
N CYS A 17 -41.42 10.36 -3.41
CA CYS A 17 -40.20 10.00 -2.68
C CYS A 17 -39.50 8.92 -3.49
N GLY A 18 -38.70 9.34 -4.48
CA GLY A 18 -37.72 8.49 -5.13
C GLY A 18 -36.59 8.15 -4.16
N GLY A 19 -36.78 7.12 -3.36
CA GLY A 19 -35.73 6.51 -2.56
C GLY A 19 -35.03 5.42 -3.37
N ASN A 20 -34.15 5.81 -4.30
CA ASN A 20 -33.15 4.87 -4.80
C ASN A 20 -32.12 4.66 -3.69
N ALA A 21 -32.30 3.58 -2.92
CA ALA A 21 -31.24 3.03 -2.10
C ALA A 21 -30.16 2.46 -3.04
N LEU A 22 -29.27 3.34 -3.53
CA LEU A 22 -28.01 2.94 -4.14
C LEU A 22 -27.13 2.37 -3.02
N SER A 23 -27.27 1.08 -2.77
CA SER A 23 -26.20 0.26 -2.22
C SER A 23 -25.09 0.15 -3.27
N SER A 24 -24.36 1.24 -3.51
CA SER A 24 -23.11 1.15 -4.27
C SER A 24 -21.99 0.81 -3.30
N SER A 25 -21.60 -0.47 -3.29
CA SER A 25 -20.26 -0.80 -2.81
C SER A 25 -19.27 0.07 -3.60
N CYS A 26 -18.36 0.73 -2.90
CA CYS A 26 -17.39 1.61 -3.54
C CYS A 26 -16.61 0.83 -4.61
N PRO A 27 -16.53 1.31 -5.87
CA PRO A 27 -15.86 0.58 -6.94
C PRO A 27 -14.32 0.65 -6.85
N ALA A 28 -13.79 1.52 -5.98
CA ALA A 28 -12.37 1.70 -5.78
C ALA A 28 -11.90 0.97 -4.51
N PRO A 29 -10.68 0.39 -4.51
CA PRO A 29 -10.08 -0.14 -3.28
C PRO A 29 -9.81 1.00 -2.27
N PRO A 30 -9.79 0.73 -0.95
CA PRO A 30 -9.58 1.75 0.09
C PRO A 30 -8.40 2.69 -0.11
N SER A 31 -7.31 2.19 -0.70
CA SER A 31 -6.11 2.98 -1.02
C SER A 31 -6.36 4.10 -2.05
N GLU A 32 -7.37 3.95 -2.90
CA GLU A 32 -7.72 4.89 -3.97
C GLU A 32 -8.86 5.84 -3.58
N TRP A 33 -9.44 5.71 -2.38
CA TRP A 33 -10.63 6.48 -2.01
C TRP A 33 -10.42 7.99 -1.97
N CYS A 34 -9.18 8.45 -1.73
CA CYS A 34 -8.82 9.86 -1.71
C CYS A 34 -8.03 10.31 -2.96
N SER A 35 -7.99 9.51 -4.03
CA SER A 35 -7.24 9.87 -5.25
C SER A 35 -7.91 10.96 -6.09
N SER A 36 -9.23 11.11 -5.98
CA SER A 36 -9.99 12.21 -6.58
C SER A 36 -11.19 12.60 -5.72
N MET A 37 -11.68 13.83 -5.92
CA MET A 37 -12.90 14.32 -5.25
C MET A 37 -14.12 13.44 -5.60
N ASP A 38 -14.23 13.03 -6.86
CA ASP A 38 -15.34 12.22 -7.38
C ASP A 38 -15.35 10.84 -6.74
N THR A 39 -14.19 10.17 -6.66
CA THR A 39 -14.03 8.88 -5.96
C THR A 39 -14.37 9.03 -4.48
N ALA A 40 -13.89 10.09 -3.83
CA ALA A 40 -14.16 10.32 -2.41
C ALA A 40 -15.64 10.59 -2.12
N ILE A 41 -16.35 11.27 -3.05
CA ILE A 41 -17.81 11.45 -2.97
C ILE A 41 -18.52 10.12 -3.18
N GLN A 42 -18.18 9.40 -4.25
CA GLN A 42 -18.80 8.13 -4.60
C GLN A 42 -18.62 7.06 -3.51
N CYS A 43 -17.48 7.08 -2.83
CA CYS A 43 -17.15 6.16 -1.74
C CYS A 43 -17.50 6.70 -0.34
N GLY A 44 -18.13 7.87 -0.24
CA GLY A 44 -18.64 8.42 1.01
C GLY A 44 -17.57 8.91 2.00
N VAL A 45 -16.33 9.12 1.54
CA VAL A 45 -15.19 9.52 2.39
C VAL A 45 -14.71 10.95 2.14
N LEU A 46 -15.44 11.76 1.37
CA LEU A 46 -15.03 13.12 1.00
C LEU A 46 -14.55 13.97 2.19
N LYS A 47 -15.32 13.99 3.28
CA LYS A 47 -14.97 14.75 4.49
C LYS A 47 -13.64 14.28 5.09
N HIS A 48 -13.39 12.97 5.09
CA HIS A 48 -12.14 12.40 5.59
C HIS A 48 -10.96 12.81 4.70
N CYS A 49 -11.09 12.69 3.38
CA CYS A 49 -10.04 13.07 2.44
C CYS A 49 -9.69 14.58 2.52
N LEU A 50 -10.69 15.45 2.66
CA LEU A 50 -10.45 16.89 2.85
C LEU A 50 -9.70 17.20 4.15
N LEU A 51 -10.07 16.53 5.25
CA LEU A 51 -9.39 16.71 6.53
C LEU A 51 -7.95 16.16 6.51
N SER A 52 -7.71 15.06 5.81
CA SER A 52 -6.36 14.53 5.58
C SER A 52 -5.53 15.51 4.76
N ASN A 53 -6.06 16.05 3.65
CA ASN A 53 -5.36 17.04 2.82
C ASN A 53 -4.95 18.31 3.57
N VAL A 54 -5.83 18.86 4.43
CA VAL A 54 -5.50 20.01 5.28
C VAL A 54 -4.39 19.66 6.27
N THR A 55 -4.44 18.46 6.86
CA THR A 55 -3.40 18.00 7.78
C THR A 55 -2.06 17.87 7.06
N ARG A 56 -2.06 17.32 5.83
CA ARG A 56 -0.89 17.21 4.96
C ARG A 56 -0.32 18.57 4.54
N SER A 57 -1.16 19.57 4.24
CA SER A 57 -0.69 20.92 3.90
C SER A 57 -0.02 21.66 5.07
N HIS A 58 -0.27 21.22 6.31
CA HIS A 58 0.38 21.73 7.51
C HIS A 58 1.62 20.92 7.93
N GLN A 59 1.94 19.82 7.25
CA GLN A 59 3.18 19.08 7.50
C GLN A 59 4.34 19.81 6.83
N THR A 60 5.21 20.42 7.64
CA THR A 60 6.46 21.05 7.19
C THR A 60 7.65 20.09 7.19
N GLU A 61 7.48 18.90 7.79
CA GLU A 61 8.52 17.90 7.98
C GLU A 61 8.35 16.72 7.03
N ASN A 62 9.47 16.17 6.57
CA ASN A 62 9.48 15.01 5.68
C ASN A 62 8.94 13.77 6.40
N ALA A 63 8.25 12.91 5.64
CA ALA A 63 7.89 11.57 6.10
C ALA A 63 9.14 10.78 6.50
N VAL A 64 9.01 9.88 7.47
CA VAL A 64 10.06 8.92 7.80
C VAL A 64 10.13 7.91 6.67
N GLU A 65 11.26 7.86 6.00
CA GLU A 65 11.51 6.87 4.95
C GLU A 65 11.96 5.55 5.59
N VAL A 66 11.33 4.46 5.19
CA VAL A 66 11.67 3.10 5.60
C VAL A 66 12.01 2.30 4.36
N GLY A 67 13.29 2.00 4.19
CA GLY A 67 13.78 1.16 3.11
C GLY A 67 13.93 -0.28 3.57
N LEU A 68 13.41 -1.22 2.80
CA LEU A 68 13.55 -2.66 3.01
C LEU A 68 14.30 -3.27 1.83
N TYR A 69 15.48 -3.81 2.11
CA TYR A 69 16.27 -4.62 1.18
C TYR A 69 16.09 -6.09 1.56
N TYR A 70 15.58 -6.89 0.62
CA TYR A 70 15.03 -8.20 0.93
C TYR A 70 15.06 -9.17 -0.27
N GLU A 71 14.69 -10.42 0.01
CA GLU A 71 14.54 -11.48 -1.00
C GLU A 71 13.16 -12.11 -0.86
N SER A 72 12.51 -12.37 -2.00
CA SER A 72 11.13 -12.85 -2.10
C SER A 72 10.85 -14.20 -1.42
N LEU A 73 11.87 -15.04 -1.21
CA LEU A 73 11.70 -16.34 -0.54
C LEU A 73 12.37 -16.42 0.84
N CYS A 74 13.01 -15.35 1.33
CA CYS A 74 13.65 -15.34 2.64
C CYS A 74 12.61 -15.22 3.77
N PRO A 75 12.41 -16.24 4.63
CA PRO A 75 11.31 -16.26 5.60
C PRO A 75 11.25 -15.05 6.53
N GLY A 76 12.40 -14.55 6.99
CA GLY A 76 12.47 -13.36 7.84
C GLY A 76 12.04 -12.08 7.12
N CYS A 77 12.34 -11.97 5.81
CA CYS A 77 11.91 -10.86 4.98
C CYS A 77 10.39 -10.85 4.83
N ARG A 78 9.81 -12.01 4.52
CA ARG A 78 8.36 -12.17 4.33
C ARG A 78 7.61 -11.83 5.60
N LEU A 79 8.09 -12.32 6.75
CA LEU A 79 7.50 -12.05 8.05
C LEU A 79 7.54 -10.56 8.38
N PHE A 80 8.69 -9.90 8.21
CA PHE A 80 8.81 -8.46 8.44
C PHE A 80 7.90 -7.66 7.51
N LEU A 81 7.87 -7.98 6.21
CA LEU A 81 7.04 -7.28 5.24
C LEU A 81 5.54 -7.41 5.58
N ALA A 82 5.09 -8.63 5.84
CA ALA A 82 3.67 -8.94 6.05
C ALA A 82 3.16 -8.51 7.44
N GLU A 83 3.94 -8.71 8.50
CA GLU A 83 3.47 -8.50 9.87
C GLU A 83 3.90 -7.16 10.46
N MET A 84 4.98 -6.55 9.99
CA MET A 84 5.50 -5.29 10.54
C MET A 84 5.35 -4.12 9.57
N LEU A 85 5.92 -4.24 8.37
CA LEU A 85 6.05 -3.12 7.43
C LEU A 85 4.70 -2.69 6.85
N PHE A 86 3.96 -3.61 6.22
CA PHE A 86 2.70 -3.28 5.57
C PHE A 86 1.62 -2.80 6.56
N PRO A 87 1.39 -3.44 7.73
CA PRO A 87 0.45 -2.94 8.72
C PRO A 87 0.83 -1.57 9.27
N THR A 88 2.12 -1.33 9.53
CA THR A 88 2.60 -0.02 9.99
C THR A 88 2.35 1.06 8.94
N TRP A 89 2.67 0.79 7.68
CA TRP A 89 2.43 1.72 6.58
C TRP A 89 0.94 2.03 6.42
N LEU A 90 0.05 1.03 6.52
CA LEU A 90 -1.39 1.28 6.47
C LEU A 90 -1.85 2.29 7.54
N LEU A 91 -1.28 2.23 8.74
CA LEU A 91 -1.62 3.12 9.85
C LEU A 91 -0.93 4.48 9.77
N LEU A 92 0.27 4.55 9.18
CA LEU A 92 1.16 5.71 9.27
C LEU A 92 1.57 6.30 7.90
N ASN A 93 0.93 5.93 6.78
CA ASN A 93 1.30 6.42 5.44
C ASN A 93 1.26 7.96 5.27
N GLU A 94 0.61 8.69 6.18
CA GLU A 94 0.63 10.16 6.20
C GLU A 94 1.98 10.72 6.68
N ILE A 95 2.79 9.93 7.39
CA ILE A 95 4.09 10.32 7.97
C ILE A 95 5.22 9.34 7.63
N MET A 96 4.96 8.35 6.77
CA MET A 96 5.87 7.27 6.44
C MET A 96 5.87 7.02 4.94
N SER A 97 7.05 6.91 4.34
CA SER A 97 7.24 6.40 2.98
C SER A 97 8.01 5.08 3.02
N VAL A 98 7.75 4.21 2.05
CA VAL A 98 8.39 2.88 1.96
C VAL A 98 9.16 2.78 0.65
N SER A 99 10.40 2.29 0.73
CA SER A 99 11.19 1.85 -0.41
C SER A 99 11.39 0.34 -0.32
N LEU A 100 11.02 -0.39 -1.38
CA LEU A 100 11.20 -1.85 -1.47
C LEU A 100 12.29 -2.14 -2.50
N VAL A 101 13.31 -2.90 -2.10
CA VAL A 101 14.44 -3.29 -2.96
C VAL A 101 14.56 -4.82 -2.94
N PRO A 102 13.78 -5.53 -3.78
CA PRO A 102 13.89 -6.98 -3.93
C PRO A 102 15.17 -7.35 -4.70
N TYR A 103 16.18 -7.83 -3.98
CA TYR A 103 17.45 -8.33 -4.51
C TYR A 103 18.18 -9.12 -3.41
N GLY A 104 18.41 -8.46 -2.26
CA GLY A 104 19.01 -9.04 -1.07
C GLY A 104 20.40 -9.61 -1.30
N ASN A 105 20.62 -10.86 -0.91
CA ASN A 105 21.91 -11.54 -1.07
C ASN A 105 22.10 -12.17 -2.47
N ALA A 106 21.26 -11.82 -3.44
CA ALA A 106 21.49 -12.23 -4.82
C ALA A 106 22.85 -11.73 -5.32
N LYS A 107 23.37 -12.41 -6.34
CA LYS A 107 24.58 -12.01 -7.06
C LYS A 107 24.25 -11.82 -8.52
N GLU A 108 24.90 -10.85 -9.15
CA GLU A 108 24.83 -10.67 -10.59
C GLU A 108 26.18 -10.96 -11.26
N THR A 109 26.10 -11.51 -12.47
CA THR A 109 27.25 -11.69 -13.34
C THR A 109 26.94 -11.13 -14.72
N PRO A 110 27.84 -10.34 -15.34
CA PRO A 110 27.62 -9.83 -16.69
C PRO A 110 27.54 -10.95 -17.72
N ASP A 111 26.53 -10.89 -18.59
CA ASP A 111 26.34 -11.76 -19.76
C ASP A 111 26.00 -10.90 -20.98
N GLY A 112 27.04 -10.51 -21.71
CA GLY A 112 26.91 -9.59 -22.85
C GLY A 112 26.41 -8.21 -22.43
N GLN A 113 25.18 -7.87 -22.82
CA GLN A 113 24.50 -6.61 -22.45
C GLN A 113 23.49 -6.78 -21.31
N LYS A 114 23.43 -7.99 -20.72
CA LYS A 114 22.50 -8.35 -19.65
C LYS A 114 23.27 -8.85 -18.44
N TYR A 115 22.53 -9.14 -17.39
CA TYR A 115 23.03 -9.76 -16.17
C TYR A 115 22.33 -11.10 -15.92
N VAL A 116 23.08 -12.09 -15.44
CA VAL A 116 22.53 -13.33 -14.91
C VAL A 116 22.53 -13.23 -13.39
N TYR A 117 21.37 -13.52 -12.79
CA TYR A 117 21.15 -13.43 -11.35
C TYR A 117 21.16 -14.81 -10.70
N GLU A 118 21.91 -14.94 -9.61
CA GLU A 118 21.94 -16.12 -8.74
C GLU A 118 21.41 -15.74 -7.37
N CYS A 119 20.40 -16.47 -6.87
CA CYS A 119 19.72 -16.18 -5.61
C CYS A 119 19.88 -17.34 -4.62
N GLN A 120 19.87 -17.06 -3.31
CA GLN A 120 20.18 -18.04 -2.27
C GLN A 120 19.16 -19.18 -2.20
N HIS A 121 17.90 -18.88 -2.49
CA HIS A 121 16.80 -19.84 -2.51
C HIS A 121 16.47 -20.34 -3.94
N GLY A 122 17.42 -20.19 -4.87
CA GLY A 122 17.35 -20.72 -6.24
C GLY A 122 16.53 -19.87 -7.22
N GLU A 123 16.27 -20.44 -8.40
CA GLU A 123 15.66 -19.70 -9.53
C GLU A 123 14.28 -19.12 -9.23
N GLN A 124 13.50 -19.76 -8.35
CA GLN A 124 12.18 -19.26 -7.97
C GLN A 124 12.26 -17.95 -7.18
N GLU A 125 13.29 -17.77 -6.36
CA GLU A 125 13.53 -16.49 -5.69
C GLU A 125 13.95 -15.40 -6.67
N CYS A 126 14.84 -15.71 -7.61
CA CYS A 126 15.19 -14.74 -8.65
C CYS A 126 13.97 -14.34 -9.48
N LEU A 127 13.08 -15.30 -9.78
CA LEU A 127 11.81 -15.03 -10.45
C LEU A 127 10.89 -14.16 -9.59
N GLY A 128 10.74 -14.46 -8.30
CA GLY A 128 9.97 -13.65 -7.35
C GLY A 128 10.48 -12.22 -7.27
N ASN A 129 11.78 -12.05 -7.01
CA ASN A 129 12.45 -10.74 -6.99
C ASN A 129 12.16 -9.96 -8.28
N MET A 130 12.25 -10.62 -9.44
CA MET A 130 12.04 -9.99 -10.76
C MET A 130 10.58 -9.57 -10.97
N ILE A 131 9.62 -10.40 -10.55
CA ILE A 131 8.19 -10.06 -10.60
C ILE A 131 7.94 -8.80 -9.75
N GLU A 132 8.42 -8.78 -8.51
CA GLU A 132 8.21 -7.66 -7.58
C GLU A 132 8.88 -6.38 -8.09
N THR A 133 10.10 -6.49 -8.62
CA THR A 133 10.82 -5.40 -9.31
C THR A 133 10.00 -4.81 -10.46
N CYS A 134 9.45 -5.65 -11.33
CA CYS A 134 8.60 -5.20 -12.43
C CYS A 134 7.30 -4.56 -11.94
N LEU A 135 6.67 -5.10 -10.89
CA LEU A 135 5.46 -4.53 -10.30
C LEU A 135 5.72 -3.11 -9.76
N LEU A 136 6.83 -2.90 -9.05
CA LEU A 136 7.25 -1.59 -8.53
C LEU A 136 7.38 -0.54 -9.63
N ASN A 137 7.84 -0.93 -10.82
CA ASN A 137 7.94 -0.03 -11.97
C ASN A 137 6.61 0.19 -12.71
N MET A 138 5.68 -0.78 -12.66
CA MET A 138 4.51 -0.79 -13.54
C MET A 138 3.20 -0.33 -12.89
N THR A 139 3.12 -0.29 -11.56
CA THR A 139 1.88 0.09 -10.88
C THR A 139 2.12 0.78 -9.54
N ARG A 140 1.27 1.77 -9.21
CA ARG A 140 1.23 2.41 -7.89
C ARG A 140 0.69 1.48 -6.79
N MET A 141 0.04 0.40 -7.19
CA MET A 141 -0.49 -0.63 -6.29
C MET A 141 0.53 -1.74 -5.98
N ALA A 142 1.80 -1.55 -6.34
CA ALA A 142 2.84 -2.57 -6.17
C ALA A 142 2.95 -3.05 -4.72
N PHE A 143 2.96 -2.14 -3.74
CA PHE A 143 3.16 -2.54 -2.34
C PHE A 143 2.03 -3.45 -1.80
N PRO A 144 0.73 -3.13 -1.98
CA PRO A 144 -0.35 -4.07 -1.67
C PRO A 144 -0.27 -5.42 -2.42
N ILE A 145 0.17 -5.42 -3.69
CA ILE A 145 0.34 -6.66 -4.48
C ILE A 145 1.47 -7.51 -3.88
N ILE A 146 2.62 -6.91 -3.60
CA ILE A 146 3.79 -7.57 -3.01
C ILE A 146 3.44 -8.10 -1.62
N PHE A 147 2.73 -7.32 -0.79
CA PHE A 147 2.21 -7.79 0.49
C PHE A 147 1.35 -9.06 0.35
N CYS A 148 0.46 -9.09 -0.64
CA CYS A 148 -0.38 -10.26 -0.91
C CYS A 148 0.45 -11.47 -1.38
N MET A 149 1.44 -11.26 -2.23
CA MET A 149 2.37 -12.30 -2.67
C MET A 149 3.14 -12.87 -1.48
N GLU A 150 3.73 -12.00 -0.68
CA GLU A 150 4.59 -12.36 0.44
C GLU A 150 3.84 -12.97 1.62
N SER A 151 2.54 -12.69 1.73
CA SER A 151 1.65 -13.34 2.69
C SER A 151 1.14 -14.71 2.22
N SER A 152 1.31 -15.06 0.94
CA SER A 152 0.78 -16.29 0.35
C SER A 152 1.68 -17.50 0.61
N THR A 153 1.11 -18.71 0.65
CA THR A 153 1.93 -19.93 0.80
C THR A 153 2.94 -20.10 -0.33
N ASP A 154 2.60 -19.65 -1.54
CA ASP A 154 3.46 -19.67 -2.72
C ASP A 154 3.49 -18.25 -3.33
N VAL A 155 4.64 -17.57 -3.15
CA VAL A 155 4.84 -16.17 -3.54
C VAL A 155 4.71 -15.99 -5.06
N ILE A 156 5.26 -16.92 -5.84
CA ILE A 156 5.29 -16.82 -7.30
C ILE A 156 3.90 -17.15 -7.88
N LYS A 157 3.28 -18.25 -7.44
CA LYS A 157 1.96 -18.66 -7.98
C LYS A 157 0.84 -17.68 -7.64
N SER A 158 0.96 -16.96 -6.53
CA SER A 158 -0.03 -15.95 -6.12
C SER A 158 0.10 -14.61 -6.85
N ALA A 159 1.23 -14.34 -7.52
CA ALA A 159 1.51 -13.02 -8.09
C ALA A 159 0.43 -12.51 -9.05
N GLN A 160 -0.07 -13.36 -9.94
CA GLN A 160 -1.10 -12.97 -10.89
C GLN A 160 -2.44 -12.67 -10.21
N SER A 161 -2.87 -13.49 -9.25
CA SER A 161 -4.13 -13.28 -8.54
C SER A 161 -4.05 -12.07 -7.62
N CYS A 162 -2.91 -11.83 -6.96
CA CYS A 162 -2.65 -10.62 -6.19
C CYS A 162 -2.67 -9.36 -7.08
N ALA A 163 -2.03 -9.41 -8.25
CA ALA A 163 -2.06 -8.32 -9.21
C ALA A 163 -3.50 -8.03 -9.68
N ALA A 164 -4.27 -9.06 -10.00
CA ALA A 164 -5.68 -8.91 -10.40
C ALA A 164 -6.56 -8.35 -9.28
N LEU A 165 -6.26 -8.67 -8.01
CA LEU A 165 -7.02 -8.19 -6.86
C LEU A 165 -6.85 -6.68 -6.64
N TYR A 166 -5.61 -6.19 -6.67
CA TYR A 166 -5.30 -4.79 -6.33
C TYR A 166 -5.17 -3.86 -7.54
N SER A 167 -4.91 -4.40 -8.72
CA SER A 167 -4.73 -3.64 -9.96
C SER A 167 -5.32 -4.41 -11.15
N PRO A 168 -6.65 -4.60 -11.22
CA PRO A 168 -7.32 -5.40 -12.26
C PRO A 168 -7.07 -4.92 -13.70
N GLN A 169 -6.70 -3.65 -13.86
CA GLN A 169 -6.31 -3.06 -15.14
C GLN A 169 -4.87 -3.37 -15.57
N LEU A 170 -4.03 -3.90 -14.67
CA LEU A 170 -2.65 -4.27 -14.96
C LEU A 170 -2.64 -5.53 -15.84
N ASN A 171 -2.13 -5.38 -17.06
CA ASN A 171 -2.01 -6.50 -17.98
C ASN A 171 -0.87 -7.44 -17.53
N TRP A 172 -1.22 -8.65 -17.10
CA TRP A 172 -0.26 -9.64 -16.61
C TRP A 172 0.77 -10.07 -17.65
N ASP A 173 0.38 -10.20 -18.92
CA ASP A 173 1.32 -10.56 -19.99
C ASP A 173 2.39 -9.47 -20.17
N LYS A 174 2.03 -8.20 -19.97
CA LYS A 174 3.02 -7.10 -19.95
C LYS A 174 3.97 -7.19 -18.75
N VAL A 175 3.47 -7.59 -17.58
CA VAL A 175 4.32 -7.85 -16.39
C VAL A 175 5.32 -8.96 -16.71
N MET A 176 4.85 -10.08 -17.28
CA MET A 176 5.73 -11.17 -17.67
C MET A 176 6.69 -10.80 -18.82
N GLY A 177 6.28 -9.88 -19.69
CA GLY A 177 7.15 -9.26 -20.70
C GLY A 177 8.29 -8.44 -20.07
N CYS A 178 8.01 -7.70 -18.99
CA CYS A 178 9.05 -7.03 -18.18
C CYS A 178 9.98 -8.07 -17.54
N VAL A 179 9.42 -9.08 -16.88
CA VAL A 179 10.19 -10.11 -16.13
C VAL A 179 11.18 -10.86 -17.02
N LYS A 180 10.78 -11.20 -18.25
CA LYS A 180 11.61 -11.94 -19.21
C LYS A 180 12.45 -11.03 -20.12
N GLY A 181 12.23 -9.72 -20.05
CA GLY A 181 12.78 -8.75 -20.97
C GLY A 181 13.93 -7.93 -20.39
N ASP A 182 14.50 -7.08 -21.24
CA ASP A 182 15.65 -6.25 -20.87
C ASP A 182 15.30 -5.21 -19.81
N VAL A 183 14.04 -4.74 -19.78
CA VAL A 183 13.56 -3.80 -18.76
C VAL A 183 13.66 -4.41 -17.37
N GLY A 184 13.12 -5.62 -17.16
CA GLY A 184 13.23 -6.28 -15.86
C GLY A 184 14.69 -6.56 -15.50
N ASN A 185 15.49 -7.02 -16.46
CA ASN A 185 16.91 -7.26 -16.24
C ASN A 185 17.64 -6.00 -15.76
N GLN A 186 17.40 -4.84 -16.37
CA GLN A 186 18.01 -3.57 -15.97
C GLN A 186 17.47 -3.04 -14.63
N LEU A 187 16.18 -3.22 -14.34
CA LEU A 187 15.61 -2.83 -13.05
C LEU A 187 16.19 -3.67 -11.90
N MET A 188 16.39 -4.98 -12.12
CA MET A 188 17.04 -5.84 -11.14
C MET A 188 18.50 -5.42 -10.90
N HIS A 189 19.21 -5.00 -11.94
CA HIS A 189 20.56 -4.46 -11.81
C HIS A 189 20.57 -3.15 -11.01
N GLN A 190 19.56 -2.29 -11.18
CA GLN A 190 19.40 -1.09 -10.33
C GLN A 190 19.20 -1.48 -8.86
N ASN A 191 18.43 -2.52 -8.57
CA ASN A 191 18.29 -3.03 -7.19
C ASN A 191 19.62 -3.58 -6.65
N ALA A 192 20.42 -4.25 -7.49
CA ALA A 192 21.77 -4.69 -7.14
C ALA A 192 22.64 -3.50 -6.72
N LEU A 193 22.71 -2.46 -7.57
CA LEU A 193 23.49 -1.25 -7.29
C LEU A 193 23.00 -0.52 -6.03
N MET A 194 21.69 -0.43 -5.79
CA MET A 194 21.15 0.14 -4.55
C MET A 194 21.59 -0.67 -3.33
N THR A 195 21.57 -2.00 -3.43
CA THR A 195 21.95 -2.91 -2.36
C THR A 195 23.46 -2.86 -2.08
N GLU A 196 24.29 -2.78 -3.12
CA GLU A 196 25.75 -2.63 -3.02
C GLU A 196 26.16 -1.27 -2.44
N ALA A 197 25.37 -0.22 -2.69
CA ALA A 197 25.62 1.12 -2.19
C ALA A 197 25.29 1.29 -0.69
N LEU A 198 24.75 0.26 -0.03
CA LEU A 198 24.46 0.29 1.41
C LEU A 198 25.74 0.54 2.22
N ASN A 199 25.62 1.44 3.20
CA ASN A 199 26.68 1.76 4.13
C ASN A 199 26.14 1.79 5.58
N PRO A 200 26.51 0.82 6.44
CA PRO A 200 27.43 -0.28 6.15
C PRO A 200 26.87 -1.27 5.11
N PRO A 201 27.72 -2.03 4.40
CA PRO A 201 27.25 -3.11 3.54
C PRO A 201 26.41 -4.10 4.33
N HIS A 202 25.29 -4.53 3.76
CA HIS A 202 24.46 -5.55 4.39
C HIS A 202 25.20 -6.89 4.50
N ASN A 203 24.96 -7.62 5.57
CA ASN A 203 25.52 -8.96 5.83
C ASN A 203 24.44 -10.02 6.08
N TYR A 204 23.17 -9.61 6.08
CA TYR A 204 21.97 -10.44 6.16
C TYR A 204 20.77 -9.70 5.57
N VAL A 205 19.65 -10.40 5.40
CA VAL A 205 18.34 -9.81 5.10
C VAL A 205 17.29 -10.35 6.08
N PRO A 206 16.21 -9.60 6.39
CA PRO A 206 15.88 -8.26 5.87
C PRO A 206 16.85 -7.20 6.39
N TRP A 207 17.23 -6.26 5.53
CA TRP A 207 18.06 -5.12 5.90
C TRP A 207 17.23 -3.84 5.86
N ILE A 208 17.04 -3.22 7.02
CA ILE A 208 16.11 -2.10 7.20
C ILE A 208 16.89 -0.80 7.32
N THR A 209 16.48 0.20 6.55
CA THR A 209 17.02 1.56 6.64
C THR A 209 15.93 2.51 7.11
N ILE A 210 16.29 3.49 7.94
CA ILE A 210 15.42 4.56 8.40
C ILE A 210 16.04 5.88 7.97
N ASN A 211 15.36 6.60 7.07
CA ASN A 211 15.88 7.80 6.40
C ASN A 211 17.25 7.54 5.75
N GLY A 212 17.39 6.43 5.03
CA GLY A 212 18.63 6.01 4.39
C GLY A 212 19.77 5.55 5.32
N ALA A 213 19.57 5.53 6.64
CA ALA A 213 20.58 5.08 7.61
C ALA A 213 20.26 3.70 8.17
N HIS A 214 21.29 2.90 8.42
CA HIS A 214 21.18 1.61 9.12
C HIS A 214 22.12 1.57 10.33
N THR A 215 21.61 1.06 11.45
CA THR A 215 22.39 0.64 12.62
C THR A 215 21.71 -0.59 13.22
N GLU A 216 22.46 -1.41 13.97
CA GLU A 216 21.87 -2.56 14.69
C GLU A 216 20.74 -2.12 15.64
N ASP A 217 20.86 -0.97 16.31
CA ASP A 217 19.80 -0.43 17.16
C ASP A 217 18.54 -0.04 16.36
N LEU A 218 18.68 0.52 15.16
CA LEU A 218 17.54 0.83 14.29
C LEU A 218 16.90 -0.46 13.75
N GLN A 219 17.71 -1.43 13.34
CA GLN A 219 17.27 -2.75 12.90
C GLN A 219 16.46 -3.44 14.00
N ASP A 220 17.01 -3.54 15.22
CA ASP A 220 16.36 -4.16 16.38
C ASP A 220 15.03 -3.48 16.73
N LYS A 221 15.02 -2.13 16.74
CA LYS A 221 13.79 -1.37 17.01
C LYS A 221 12.74 -1.55 15.92
N ALA A 222 13.16 -1.59 14.65
CA ALA A 222 12.25 -1.82 13.54
C ALA A 222 11.64 -3.22 13.59
N MET A 223 12.46 -4.24 13.87
CA MET A 223 12.02 -5.64 14.02
C MET A 223 11.15 -5.85 15.26
N THR A 224 11.34 -5.06 16.32
CA THR A 224 10.52 -5.12 17.54
C THR A 224 9.18 -4.40 17.39
N SER A 225 9.21 -3.16 16.88
CA SER A 225 8.02 -2.34 16.66
C SER A 225 8.33 -1.19 15.71
N LEU A 226 8.22 -1.45 14.41
CA LEU A 226 8.38 -0.42 13.38
C LEU A 226 7.44 0.77 13.60
N PHE A 227 6.20 0.52 14.01
CA PHE A 227 5.23 1.54 14.36
C PHE A 227 5.78 2.53 15.41
N THR A 228 6.29 2.01 16.52
CA THR A 228 6.83 2.85 17.60
C THR A 228 8.05 3.62 17.11
N LEU A 229 8.92 2.98 16.32
CA LEU A 229 10.09 3.62 15.75
C LEU A 229 9.71 4.79 14.83
N VAL A 230 8.82 4.58 13.86
CA VAL A 230 8.34 5.64 12.95
C VAL A 230 7.70 6.78 13.72
N CYS A 231 6.82 6.49 14.69
CA CYS A 231 6.22 7.51 15.55
C CYS A 231 7.25 8.31 16.37
N SER A 232 8.35 7.68 16.76
CA SER A 232 9.43 8.34 17.50
C SER A 232 10.31 9.21 16.61
N MET A 233 10.54 8.77 15.36
CA MET A 233 11.43 9.41 14.39
C MET A 233 10.77 10.57 13.66
N TYR A 234 9.43 10.59 13.57
CA TYR A 234 8.72 11.67 12.92
C TYR A 234 8.80 12.97 13.73
N LYS A 235 9.30 14.02 13.08
CA LYS A 235 9.55 15.34 13.70
C LYS A 235 8.38 16.31 13.61
N GLY A 236 7.40 16.03 12.74
CA GLY A 236 6.23 16.86 12.55
C GLY A 236 5.14 16.63 13.62
N THR A 237 3.95 17.19 13.36
CA THR A 237 2.78 16.95 14.22
C THR A 237 2.36 15.49 14.11
N LYS A 238 2.54 14.73 15.19
CA LYS A 238 2.24 13.31 15.22
C LYS A 238 0.75 13.04 14.92
N PRO A 239 0.42 12.00 14.14
CA PRO A 239 -0.97 11.59 13.97
C PRO A 239 -1.51 11.02 15.29
N ALA A 240 -2.84 10.93 15.41
CA ALA A 240 -3.49 10.39 16.59
C ALA A 240 -3.00 8.96 16.95
N ALA A 241 -2.69 8.14 15.95
CA ALA A 241 -2.12 6.81 16.13
C ALA A 241 -0.78 6.85 16.91
N CYS A 242 0.02 7.90 16.73
CA CYS A 242 1.28 8.13 17.43
C CYS A 242 1.13 8.93 18.73
N GLY A 243 -0.08 9.04 19.29
CA GLY A 243 -0.35 9.83 20.49
C GLY A 243 -0.43 11.35 20.26
N GLY A 244 -0.56 11.78 19.00
CA GLY A 244 -0.80 13.18 18.66
C GLY A 244 -2.21 13.66 19.05
N PRO A 245 -2.47 14.98 18.98
CA PRO A 245 -3.75 15.54 19.39
C PRO A 245 -4.90 14.91 18.60
N GLN A 246 -5.84 14.28 19.31
CA GLN A 246 -7.08 13.82 18.71
C GLN A 246 -7.92 15.04 18.35
N LYS A 247 -8.28 15.21 17.07
CA LYS A 247 -9.36 16.13 16.70
C LYS A 247 -10.65 15.57 17.29
N THR A 248 -11.01 15.99 18.49
CA THR A 248 -12.32 15.74 19.11
C THR A 248 -13.39 16.36 18.22
N SER A 249 -13.88 15.58 17.25
CA SER A 249 -15.19 15.82 16.68
C SER A 249 -16.19 15.52 17.80
N TYR A 250 -16.54 16.54 18.59
CA TYR A 250 -17.75 16.49 19.41
C TYR A 250 -18.92 16.20 18.48
N LYS A 251 -19.30 14.92 18.35
CA LYS A 251 -20.62 14.56 17.86
C LYS A 251 -21.57 14.90 18.99
N THR A 252 -21.99 16.16 19.06
CA THR A 252 -23.22 16.51 19.77
C THR A 252 -24.35 15.86 18.99
N TYR A 253 -24.69 14.62 19.34
CA TYR A 253 -25.98 14.06 18.96
C TYR A 253 -27.03 14.87 19.70
N CYS A 254 -27.52 15.94 19.05
CA CYS A 254 -28.76 16.56 19.49
C CYS A 254 -29.87 15.52 19.27
N HIS A 255 -30.30 14.89 20.36
CA HIS A 255 -31.59 14.24 20.40
C HIS A 255 -32.65 15.36 20.29
N ASN A 256 -33.21 15.52 19.09
CA ASN A 256 -34.46 16.26 18.96
C ASN A 256 -35.56 15.42 19.63
N LYS A 257 -36.16 16.02 20.65
CA LYS A 257 -37.36 15.52 21.33
C LYS A 257 -38.55 15.47 20.39
#